data_AF-A0AAV4D8E9-F1
#
_entry.id   AF-A0AAV4D8E9-F1
#
_cell.length_a   1.000
_cell.length_b   1.000
_cell.length_c   1.000
_cell.angle_alpha   90.00
_cell.angle_beta   90.00
_cell.angle_gamma   90.00
#
_symmetry.space_group_name_H-M   'P 1'
#
loop_
_entity.id
_entity.type
_entity.pdbx_description
1 polymer ?
#
loop_
_entity_poly.entity_id
_entity_poly.type
_entity_poly.pdbx_seq_one_letter_code
_entity_poly.pdbx_strand_id
1 'polypeptide(L)'
;MQCHSIVIYLHQNSFSLKLKPVDLRNLSLLASLSLGLESGSTLTSLSPYTVPFRQLAMHVCHYRLSGLDILAAVNASVVALCTADISEAQREDDNMPILFDEMPVCDCHGLAIVRAIDLQQGLLYLVTTLPRATLMKVNTILKGCLALPDQIILKQKSSHTDPLPYVDALAPSTGVSAVRPRTRMPRITYGVNCDNT
;
A
#
# COMPACT_ATOMS: atom_id res chain seq x y z
N MET A 1 -27.86 19.79 41.79
CA MET A 1 -27.15 18.52 41.97
C MET A 1 -26.72 18.04 40.59
N GLN A 2 -25.56 18.53 40.14
CA GLN A 2 -24.33 17.74 39.90
C GLN A 2 -24.40 16.89 38.61
N CYS A 3 -23.99 17.51 37.50
CA CYS A 3 -23.57 16.82 36.29
C CYS A 3 -22.22 16.14 36.57
N HIS A 4 -22.19 14.80 36.51
CA HIS A 4 -20.94 14.06 36.53
C HIS A 4 -20.27 14.12 35.16
N SER A 5 -19.25 14.98 35.05
CA SER A 5 -18.26 14.92 33.98
C SER A 5 -17.41 13.66 34.17
N ILE A 6 -17.59 12.67 33.28
CA ILE A 6 -16.69 11.53 33.16
C ILE A 6 -15.42 12.03 32.49
N VAL A 7 -14.40 12.33 33.29
CA VAL A 7 -13.05 12.63 32.82
C VAL A 7 -12.39 11.28 32.52
N ILE A 8 -12.33 10.92 31.23
CA ILE A 8 -11.57 9.75 30.78
C ILE A 8 -10.08 10.10 30.90
N TYR A 9 -9.44 9.60 31.96
CA TYR A 9 -7.99 9.65 32.12
C TYR A 9 -7.35 8.76 31.04
N LEU A 10 -6.93 9.36 29.93
CA LEU A 10 -5.97 8.74 29.02
C LEU A 10 -4.63 8.68 29.75
N HIS A 11 -4.34 7.53 30.35
CA HIS A 11 -3.02 7.20 30.87
C HIS A 11 -2.03 7.24 29.70
N GLN A 12 -1.34 8.36 29.51
CA GLN A 12 -0.19 8.46 28.62
C GLN A 12 0.95 7.66 29.25
N ASN A 13 0.91 6.34 29.10
CA ASN A 13 2.11 5.53 29.22
C ASN A 13 3.02 5.99 28.08
N SER A 14 4.07 6.72 28.43
CA SER A 14 5.13 7.17 27.52
C SER A 14 5.94 5.96 27.06
N PHE A 15 5.31 5.14 26.22
CA PHE A 15 5.95 4.06 25.50
C PHE A 15 6.84 4.71 24.44
N SER A 16 8.11 4.93 24.78
CA SER A 16 9.12 5.39 23.83
C SER A 16 9.46 4.26 22.86
N LEU A 17 8.53 3.93 21.95
CA LEU A 17 8.79 3.04 20.83
C LEU A 17 9.82 3.71 19.92
N LYS A 18 11.02 3.13 19.79
CA LYS A 18 12.01 3.53 18.80
C LYS A 18 11.54 3.07 17.41
N LEU A 19 10.59 3.79 16.84
CA LEU A 19 10.05 3.52 15.51
C LEU A 19 11.02 4.02 14.44
N LYS A 20 11.27 3.20 13.42
CA LYS A 20 12.02 3.64 12.25
C LYS A 20 11.11 4.51 11.38
N PRO A 21 11.68 5.34 10.48
CA PRO A 21 10.87 6.13 9.54
C PRO A 21 9.90 5.31 8.68
N VAL A 22 10.25 4.05 8.36
CA VAL A 22 9.37 3.13 7.65
C VAL A 22 8.15 2.72 8.48
N ASP A 23 8.33 2.52 9.79
CA ASP A 23 7.24 2.14 10.69
C ASP A 23 6.26 3.30 10.83
N LEU A 24 6.78 4.52 11.01
CA LEU A 24 5.97 5.74 11.09
C LEU A 24 5.15 5.95 9.81
N ARG A 25 5.75 5.73 8.64
CA ARG A 25 5.06 5.81 7.35
C ARG A 25 3.93 4.78 7.26
N ASN A 26 4.22 3.53 7.59
CA ASN A 26 3.23 2.45 7.55
C ASN A 26 2.07 2.71 8.52
N LEU A 27 2.36 3.19 9.72
CA LEU A 27 1.34 3.57 10.70
C LEU A 27 0.47 4.73 10.19
N SER A 28 1.09 5.77 9.62
CA SER A 28 0.34 6.88 9.02
C SER A 28 -0.54 6.45 7.86
N LEU A 29 -0.04 5.57 6.99
CA LEU A 29 -0.80 5.03 5.87
C LEU A 29 -1.97 4.18 6.36
N LEU A 30 -1.73 3.24 7.28
CA LEU A 30 -2.78 2.42 7.87
C LEU A 30 -3.85 3.28 8.55
N ALA A 31 -3.44 4.29 9.32
CA ALA A 31 -4.37 5.22 9.97
C ALA A 31 -5.24 5.99 8.96
N SER A 32 -4.67 6.40 7.82
CA SER A 32 -5.44 7.08 6.76
C SER A 32 -6.45 6.15 6.09
N LEU A 33 -6.08 4.88 5.87
CA LEU A 33 -6.93 3.89 5.22
C LEU A 33 -7.99 3.31 6.17
N SER A 34 -7.73 3.29 7.47
CA SER A 34 -8.67 2.77 8.49
C SER A 34 -9.54 3.86 9.12
N LEU A 35 -9.45 5.11 8.65
CA LEU A 35 -10.22 6.21 9.19
C LEU A 35 -11.73 5.95 9.01
N GLY A 36 -12.47 5.82 10.10
CA GLY A 36 -13.91 5.51 10.07
C GLY A 36 -14.25 4.03 10.00
N LEU A 37 -13.26 3.14 10.13
CA LEU A 37 -13.47 1.70 10.21
C LEU A 37 -13.97 1.30 11.62
N GLU A 38 -14.93 0.37 11.68
CA GLU A 38 -15.46 -0.12 12.96
C GLU A 38 -14.42 -0.96 13.73
N SER A 39 -14.46 -0.87 15.07
CA SER A 39 -13.53 -1.61 15.93
C SER A 39 -13.61 -3.12 15.66
N GLY A 40 -12.48 -3.73 15.31
CA GLY A 40 -12.38 -5.17 15.03
C GLY A 40 -12.59 -5.58 13.58
N SER A 41 -12.97 -4.65 12.69
CA SER A 41 -13.01 -4.90 11.25
C SER A 41 -11.64 -4.62 10.60
N THR A 42 -11.33 -5.34 9.52
CA THR A 42 -10.08 -5.19 8.77
C THR A 42 -10.38 -4.58 7.40
N LEU A 43 -9.36 -3.95 6.78
CA LEU A 43 -9.49 -3.46 5.40
C LEU A 43 -9.89 -4.57 4.43
N THR A 44 -9.44 -5.80 4.70
CA THR A 44 -9.74 -6.98 3.87
C THR A 44 -11.18 -7.48 4.00
N SER A 45 -11.86 -7.18 5.12
CA SER A 45 -13.27 -7.51 5.32
C SER A 45 -14.24 -6.51 4.70
N LEU A 46 -13.76 -5.33 4.28
CA LEU A 46 -14.61 -4.33 3.62
C LEU A 46 -15.06 -4.84 2.24
N SER A 47 -16.33 -4.55 1.91
CA SER A 47 -16.83 -4.73 0.55
C SER A 47 -16.13 -3.72 -0.37
N PRO A 48 -15.46 -4.17 -1.43
CA PRO A 48 -14.83 -3.26 -2.37
C PRO A 48 -15.87 -2.44 -3.14
N TYR A 49 -15.51 -1.22 -3.50
CA TYR A 49 -16.21 -0.42 -4.49
C TYR A 49 -15.81 -0.88 -5.87
N THR A 50 -16.80 -1.18 -6.70
CA THR A 50 -16.59 -1.65 -8.07
C THR A 50 -16.83 -0.50 -9.04
N VAL A 51 -15.84 -0.20 -9.87
CA VAL A 51 -15.89 0.89 -10.86
C VAL A 51 -15.36 0.42 -12.21
N PRO A 52 -15.98 0.80 -13.34
CA PRO A 52 -15.44 0.48 -14.66
C PRO A 52 -14.12 1.22 -14.89
N PHE A 53 -13.00 0.52 -15.09
CA PHE A 53 -11.71 1.19 -15.24
C PHE A 53 -11.62 2.03 -16.52
N ARG A 54 -12.41 1.68 -17.56
CA ARG A 54 -12.50 2.48 -18.78
C ARG A 54 -13.05 3.90 -18.56
N GLN A 55 -13.71 4.16 -17.43
CA GLN A 55 -14.24 5.50 -17.10
C GLN A 55 -13.26 6.32 -16.26
N LEU A 56 -12.13 5.73 -15.87
CA LEU A 56 -11.14 6.37 -15.01
C LEU A 56 -9.92 6.76 -15.82
N ALA A 57 -9.36 7.91 -15.47
CA ALA A 57 -8.02 8.27 -15.88
C ALA A 57 -7.00 7.72 -14.89
N MET A 58 -5.86 7.25 -15.39
CA MET A 58 -4.83 6.60 -14.60
C MET A 58 -3.46 7.16 -14.95
N HIS A 59 -2.61 7.29 -13.93
CA HIS A 59 -1.20 7.65 -14.13
C HIS A 59 -0.35 7.07 -13.00
N VAL A 60 0.89 6.68 -13.33
CA VAL A 60 1.89 6.26 -12.35
C VAL A 60 2.88 7.40 -12.18
N CYS A 61 3.01 7.91 -10.96
CA CYS A 61 3.96 8.98 -10.69
C CYS A 61 5.37 8.56 -11.15
N HIS A 62 5.99 9.41 -11.96
CA HIS A 62 7.35 9.25 -12.49
C HIS A 62 7.54 8.18 -13.58
N TYR A 63 6.47 7.57 -14.10
CA TYR A 63 6.59 6.59 -15.19
C TYR A 63 5.38 6.60 -16.12
N ARG A 64 5.62 6.40 -17.42
CA ARG A 64 4.55 6.28 -18.43
C ARG A 64 4.34 4.82 -18.77
N LEU A 65 3.11 4.36 -18.62
CA LEU A 65 2.71 3.00 -18.95
C LEU A 65 1.55 3.06 -19.93
N SER A 66 1.54 2.12 -20.87
CA SER A 66 0.43 1.89 -21.78
C SER A 66 -0.62 0.96 -21.17
N GLY A 67 -1.79 0.90 -21.79
CA GLY A 67 -3.05 0.37 -21.26
C GLY A 67 -2.94 -0.81 -20.28
N LEU A 68 -2.45 -1.98 -20.69
CA LEU A 68 -2.47 -3.18 -19.83
C LEU A 68 -1.37 -3.13 -18.76
N ASP A 69 -0.24 -2.51 -19.07
CA ASP A 69 0.88 -2.37 -18.13
C ASP A 69 0.51 -1.45 -16.96
N ILE A 70 -0.29 -0.39 -17.20
CA ILE A 70 -0.77 0.43 -16.10
C ILE A 70 -1.71 -0.36 -15.17
N LEU A 71 -2.58 -1.20 -15.73
CA LEU A 71 -3.47 -2.06 -14.94
C LEU A 71 -2.66 -3.05 -14.11
N ALA A 72 -1.63 -3.67 -14.70
CA ALA A 72 -0.72 -4.54 -13.97
C ALA A 72 0.02 -3.80 -12.85
N ALA A 73 0.46 -2.56 -13.10
CA ALA A 73 1.15 -1.76 -12.10
C ALA A 73 0.24 -1.31 -10.95
N VAL A 74 -1.02 -0.96 -11.23
CA VAL A 74 -1.96 -0.52 -10.17
C VAL A 74 -2.53 -1.70 -9.38
N ASN A 75 -2.50 -2.91 -9.91
CA ASN A 75 -3.00 -4.08 -9.21
C ASN A 75 -2.26 -4.33 -7.88
N ALA A 76 -3.00 -4.64 -6.82
CA ALA A 76 -2.47 -4.83 -5.46
C ALA A 76 -1.63 -3.66 -4.91
N SER A 77 -1.89 -2.42 -5.37
CA SER A 77 -1.15 -1.23 -4.95
C SER A 77 -2.01 -0.23 -4.16
N VAL A 78 -1.34 0.67 -3.46
CA VAL A 78 -1.96 1.86 -2.86
C VAL A 78 -2.02 2.96 -3.89
N VAL A 79 -3.20 3.51 -4.10
CA VAL A 79 -3.46 4.57 -5.06
C VAL A 79 -4.12 5.77 -4.39
N ALA A 80 -3.90 6.95 -4.95
CA ALA A 80 -4.64 8.16 -4.61
C ALA A 80 -5.88 8.28 -5.50
N LEU A 81 -7.00 8.67 -4.88
CA LEU A 81 -8.26 8.92 -5.56
C LEU A 81 -8.41 10.43 -5.77
N CYS A 82 -8.42 10.85 -7.03
CA CYS A 82 -8.32 12.25 -7.39
C CYS A 82 -9.41 12.70 -8.36
N THR A 83 -9.61 14.01 -8.41
CA THR A 83 -10.31 14.69 -9.51
C THR A 83 -9.29 15.49 -10.31
N ALA A 84 -9.26 15.29 -11.62
CA ALA A 84 -8.38 16.00 -12.55
C ALA A 84 -9.14 16.40 -13.81
N ASP A 85 -8.60 17.38 -14.54
CA ASP A 85 -9.05 17.66 -15.90
C ASP A 85 -8.50 16.57 -16.84
N ILE A 86 -9.40 15.88 -17.54
CA ILE A 86 -9.07 14.76 -18.44
C ILE A 86 -8.96 15.21 -19.91
N SER A 87 -9.04 16.51 -20.18
CA SER A 87 -9.02 17.06 -21.56
C SER A 87 -7.72 16.75 -22.31
N GLU A 88 -6.59 16.67 -21.61
CA GLU A 88 -5.27 16.36 -22.17
C GLU A 88 -4.92 14.87 -22.11
N ALA A 89 -5.82 14.05 -21.55
CA ALA A 89 -5.59 12.62 -21.36
C ALA A 89 -5.98 11.84 -22.62
N GLN A 90 -5.23 10.77 -22.91
CA GLN A 90 -5.39 9.97 -24.12
C GLN A 90 -5.99 8.61 -23.79
N ARG A 91 -6.64 8.00 -24.77
CA ARG A 91 -7.18 6.66 -24.67
C ARG A 91 -6.68 5.85 -25.85
N GLU A 92 -6.07 4.70 -25.56
CA GLU A 92 -5.60 3.76 -26.58
C GLU A 92 -6.75 3.00 -27.24
N ASP A 93 -7.71 2.54 -26.43
CA ASP A 93 -8.88 1.74 -26.84
C ASP A 93 -10.07 2.07 -25.93
N ASP A 94 -11.30 2.03 -26.45
CA ASP A 94 -12.56 2.19 -25.72
C ASP A 94 -12.69 1.27 -24.50
N ASN A 95 -12.05 0.10 -24.54
CA ASN A 95 -12.03 -0.86 -23.44
C ASN A 95 -10.94 -0.58 -22.40
N MET A 96 -10.01 0.33 -22.65
CA MET A 96 -8.86 0.61 -21.79
C MET A 96 -9.08 1.88 -20.94
N PRO A 97 -8.37 2.03 -19.80
CA PRO A 97 -8.43 3.27 -19.02
C PRO A 97 -7.88 4.45 -19.83
N ILE A 98 -8.30 5.66 -19.41
CA ILE A 98 -7.73 6.91 -19.92
C ILE A 98 -6.36 7.10 -19.27
N LEU A 99 -5.36 7.58 -20.01
CA LEU A 99 -3.98 7.70 -19.55
C LEU A 99 -3.50 9.14 -19.68
N PHE A 100 -2.77 9.60 -18.68
CA PHE A 100 -2.05 10.86 -18.77
C PHE A 100 -0.59 10.61 -19.18
N ASP A 101 -0.12 11.38 -20.16
CA ASP A 101 1.30 11.37 -20.56
C ASP A 101 2.18 12.02 -19.48
N GLU A 102 1.71 13.11 -18.86
CA GLU A 102 2.41 13.84 -17.80
C GLU A 102 1.61 13.80 -16.49
N MET A 103 2.26 14.16 -15.39
CA MET A 103 1.58 14.26 -14.09
C MET A 103 0.49 15.35 -14.15
N PRO A 104 -0.81 15.01 -14.00
CA PRO A 104 -1.87 16.00 -14.07
C PRO A 104 -1.93 16.84 -12.79
N VAL A 105 -2.45 18.07 -12.91
CA VAL A 105 -2.89 18.85 -11.74
C VAL A 105 -4.21 18.27 -11.27
N CYS A 106 -4.28 17.85 -10.01
CA CYS A 106 -5.46 17.17 -9.48
C CYS A 106 -5.68 17.44 -7.99
N ASP A 107 -6.94 17.35 -7.57
CA ASP A 107 -7.33 17.37 -6.17
C ASP A 107 -7.41 15.95 -5.62
N CYS A 108 -6.60 15.64 -4.60
CA CYS A 108 -6.59 14.34 -3.95
C CYS A 108 -7.62 14.29 -2.82
N HIS A 109 -8.54 13.32 -2.90
CA HIS A 109 -9.59 13.13 -1.89
C HIS A 109 -9.20 12.12 -0.82
N GLY A 110 -8.24 11.24 -1.09
CA GLY A 110 -7.77 10.23 -0.16
C GLY A 110 -7.08 9.05 -0.84
N LEU A 111 -6.81 8.02 -0.05
CA LEU A 111 -6.12 6.81 -0.50
C LEU A 111 -7.08 5.62 -0.59
N ALA A 112 -6.75 4.69 -1.48
CA ALA A 112 -7.43 3.41 -1.63
C ALA A 112 -6.43 2.30 -1.94
N ILE A 113 -6.84 1.07 -1.67
CA ILE A 113 -6.13 -0.13 -2.10
C ILE A 113 -6.86 -0.69 -3.31
N VAL A 114 -6.13 -0.95 -4.40
CA VAL A 114 -6.65 -1.73 -5.52
C VAL A 114 -6.62 -3.20 -5.10
N ARG A 115 -7.79 -3.76 -4.80
CA ARG A 115 -7.92 -5.14 -4.34
C ARG A 115 -7.79 -6.14 -5.47
N ALA A 116 -8.40 -5.84 -6.61
CA ALA A 116 -8.40 -6.68 -7.79
C ALA A 116 -8.78 -5.88 -9.04
N ILE A 117 -8.44 -6.43 -10.20
CA ILE A 117 -8.85 -5.94 -11.52
C ILE A 117 -9.42 -7.12 -12.29
N ASP A 118 -10.62 -6.95 -12.82
CA ASP A 118 -11.26 -7.91 -13.71
C ASP A 118 -11.22 -7.36 -15.14
N LEU A 119 -10.32 -7.91 -15.94
CA LEU A 119 -10.14 -7.52 -17.34
C LEU A 119 -11.31 -7.97 -18.23
N GLN A 120 -12.01 -9.07 -17.89
CA GLN A 120 -13.12 -9.57 -18.69
C GLN A 120 -14.36 -8.67 -18.53
N GLN A 121 -14.64 -8.25 -17.30
CA GLN A 121 -15.77 -7.36 -17.00
C GLN A 121 -15.41 -5.88 -17.14
N GLY A 122 -14.13 -5.54 -17.25
CA GLY A 122 -13.67 -4.15 -17.33
C GLY A 122 -13.76 -3.41 -15.99
N LEU A 123 -13.62 -4.12 -14.87
CA LEU A 123 -13.92 -3.61 -13.52
C LEU A 123 -12.67 -3.52 -12.64
N LEU A 124 -12.63 -2.48 -11.83
CA LEU A 124 -11.63 -2.23 -10.80
C LEU A 124 -12.30 -2.30 -9.42
N TYR A 125 -11.70 -3.06 -8.50
CA TYR A 125 -12.18 -3.24 -7.14
C TYR A 125 -11.33 -2.44 -6.16
N LEU A 126 -11.91 -1.40 -5.55
CA LEU A 126 -11.24 -0.47 -4.65
C LEU A 126 -11.68 -0.67 -3.21
N VAL A 127 -10.73 -0.74 -2.28
CA VAL A 127 -10.99 -0.75 -0.84
C VAL A 127 -10.56 0.58 -0.26
N THR A 128 -11.52 1.31 0.33
CA THR A 128 -11.30 2.60 0.97
C THR A 128 -12.44 2.88 1.96
N THR A 129 -12.15 3.66 3.00
CA THR A 129 -13.16 4.13 3.95
C THR A 129 -13.73 5.50 3.57
N LEU A 130 -13.35 6.05 2.41
CA LEU A 130 -13.91 7.31 1.93
C LEU A 130 -15.42 7.21 1.72
N PRO A 131 -16.20 8.26 2.08
CA PRO A 131 -17.63 8.29 1.85
C PRO A 131 -17.97 8.17 0.36
N ARG A 132 -19.07 7.48 0.05
CA ARG A 132 -19.57 7.33 -1.32
C ARG A 132 -19.75 8.66 -2.05
N ALA A 133 -20.19 9.71 -1.35
CA ALA A 133 -20.36 11.05 -1.92
C ALA A 133 -19.04 11.65 -2.46
N THR A 134 -17.91 11.31 -1.84
CA THR A 134 -16.57 11.70 -2.31
C THR A 134 -16.14 10.84 -3.48
N LEU A 135 -16.36 9.52 -3.41
CA LEU A 135 -16.00 8.58 -4.48
C LEU A 135 -16.71 8.88 -5.80
N MET A 136 -17.95 9.38 -5.76
CA MET A 136 -18.68 9.78 -6.97
C MET A 136 -18.04 10.95 -7.73
N LYS A 137 -17.12 11.71 -7.11
CA LYS A 137 -16.42 12.83 -7.73
C LYS A 137 -15.07 12.42 -8.34
N VAL A 138 -14.59 11.23 -8.01
CA VAL A 138 -13.29 10.73 -8.43
C VAL A 138 -13.39 10.28 -9.89
N ASN A 139 -12.55 10.87 -10.73
CA ASN A 139 -12.40 10.46 -12.12
C ASN A 139 -10.98 9.94 -12.43
N THR A 140 -10.03 10.14 -11.51
CA THR A 140 -8.62 9.86 -11.73
C THR A 140 -8.03 9.04 -10.59
N ILE A 141 -7.16 8.10 -10.92
CA ILE A 141 -6.40 7.29 -9.98
C ILE A 141 -4.91 7.48 -10.23
N LEU A 142 -4.16 7.82 -9.18
CA LEU A 142 -2.72 8.00 -9.26
C LEU A 142 -1.99 6.95 -8.42
N LYS A 143 -1.05 6.25 -9.02
CA LYS A 143 -0.16 5.33 -8.31
C LYS A 143 1.17 5.98 -8.01
N GLY A 144 1.51 6.09 -6.72
CA GLY A 144 2.80 6.58 -6.27
C GLY A 144 3.80 5.46 -5.90
N CYS A 145 4.76 5.83 -5.06
CA CYS A 145 5.77 4.96 -4.44
C CYS A 145 5.31 4.33 -3.11
N LEU A 146 4.04 4.51 -2.73
CA LEU A 146 3.52 3.91 -1.49
C LEU A 146 3.35 2.40 -1.66
N ALA A 147 4.23 1.65 -1.01
CA ALA A 147 4.10 0.21 -0.90
C ALA A 147 2.96 -0.16 0.04
N LEU A 148 2.22 -1.21 -0.30
CA LEU A 148 1.21 -1.77 0.58
C LEU A 148 1.92 -2.41 1.80
N PRO A 149 1.57 -2.07 3.04
CA PRO A 149 2.22 -2.65 4.22
C PRO A 149 2.04 -4.17 4.26
N ASP A 150 3.13 -4.91 4.48
CA ASP A 150 3.17 -6.38 4.53
C ASP A 150 2.07 -6.97 5.41
N GLN A 151 1.72 -6.28 6.51
CA GLN A 151 0.69 -6.72 7.44
C GLN A 151 -0.69 -6.89 6.80
N ILE A 152 -1.01 -6.12 5.75
CA ILE A 152 -2.29 -6.21 5.04
C ILE A 152 -2.35 -7.49 4.19
N ILE A 153 -1.22 -7.88 3.60
CA ILE A 153 -1.11 -9.02 2.68
C ILE A 153 -0.88 -10.32 3.48
N LEU A 154 0.07 -10.32 4.41
CA LEU A 154 0.48 -11.53 5.15
C LEU A 154 -0.54 -12.01 6.19
N LYS A 155 -1.43 -11.14 6.67
CA LYS A 155 -2.43 -11.49 7.71
C LYS A 155 -3.84 -11.67 7.15
N GLN A 156 -3.97 -11.88 5.84
CA GLN A 156 -5.25 -12.20 5.23
C GLN A 156 -5.74 -13.55 5.73
N LYS A 157 -7.01 -13.61 6.16
CA LYS A 157 -7.67 -14.88 6.47
C LYS A 157 -8.00 -15.56 5.15
N SER A 158 -7.22 -16.55 4.73
CA SER A 158 -7.63 -17.46 3.66
C SER A 158 -8.54 -18.53 4.23
N SER A 159 -9.73 -18.71 3.62
CA SER A 159 -10.61 -19.83 3.95
C SER A 159 -10.20 -21.13 3.24
N HIS A 160 -9.30 -21.03 2.26
CA HIS A 160 -8.87 -22.12 1.40
C HIS A 160 -7.39 -22.43 1.64
N THR A 161 -7.00 -23.68 1.40
CA THR A 161 -5.61 -24.20 1.43
C THR A 161 -4.73 -23.59 0.32
N ASP A 162 -5.30 -22.74 -0.53
CA ASP A 162 -4.60 -22.11 -1.65
C ASP A 162 -3.61 -21.03 -1.16
N PRO A 163 -2.47 -20.87 -1.86
CA PRO A 163 -1.50 -19.84 -1.52
C PRO A 163 -2.10 -18.44 -1.68
N LEU A 164 -1.74 -17.54 -0.76
CA LEU A 164 -2.13 -16.13 -0.85
C LEU A 164 -1.41 -15.46 -2.04
N PRO A 165 -2.11 -14.69 -2.88
CA PRO A 165 -1.47 -13.97 -3.96
C PRO A 165 -0.45 -12.97 -3.41
N TYR A 166 0.67 -12.80 -4.10
CA TYR A 166 1.80 -11.95 -3.68
C TYR A 166 2.49 -12.38 -2.39
N VAL A 167 2.18 -13.58 -1.86
CA VAL A 167 2.87 -14.18 -0.72
C VAL A 167 3.48 -15.50 -1.14
N ASP A 168 4.80 -15.51 -1.30
CA ASP A 168 5.52 -16.77 -1.38
C ASP A 168 5.64 -17.37 0.03
N ALA A 169 4.91 -18.45 0.26
CA ALA A 169 5.18 -19.33 1.39
C ALA A 169 6.48 -20.07 1.08
N LEU A 170 7.61 -19.54 1.54
CA LEU A 170 8.84 -20.33 1.60
C LEU A 170 8.49 -21.61 2.37
N ALA A 171 8.60 -22.76 1.69
CA ALA A 171 8.56 -24.05 2.37
C ALA A 171 9.52 -23.97 3.57
N PRO A 172 9.20 -24.58 4.73
CA PRO A 172 10.08 -24.58 5.89
C PRO A 172 11.35 -25.37 5.55
N SER A 173 12.24 -24.74 4.79
CA SER A 173 13.57 -25.19 4.49
C SER A 173 14.43 -24.74 5.66
N THR A 174 14.97 -25.72 6.35
CA THR A 174 15.99 -25.55 7.38
C THR A 174 17.23 -24.92 6.74
N GLY A 175 17.30 -23.59 6.58
CA GLY A 175 18.41 -23.05 5.81
C GLY A 175 18.65 -21.55 5.72
N VAL A 176 17.78 -20.66 6.20
CA VAL A 176 18.06 -19.22 6.11
C VAL A 176 17.74 -18.50 7.41
N SER A 177 18.62 -18.64 8.40
CA SER A 177 18.76 -17.56 9.38
C SER A 177 19.35 -16.35 8.67
N ALA A 178 18.80 -15.16 8.94
CA ALA A 178 19.38 -13.91 8.48
C ALA A 178 20.88 -13.89 8.79
N VAL A 179 21.71 -13.75 7.75
CA VAL A 179 23.16 -13.59 7.90
C VAL A 179 23.37 -12.35 8.75
N ARG A 180 23.74 -12.55 10.02
CA ARG A 180 24.08 -11.44 10.91
C ARG A 180 25.31 -10.74 10.32
N PRO A 181 25.26 -9.43 10.02
CA PRO A 181 26.43 -8.70 9.58
C PRO A 181 27.51 -8.85 10.66
N ARG A 182 28.66 -9.44 10.31
CA ARG A 182 29.81 -9.49 11.21
C ARG A 182 30.34 -8.07 11.37
N THR A 183 30.13 -7.47 12.54
CA THR A 183 30.53 -6.08 12.84
C THR A 183 32.05 -5.89 12.90
N ARG A 184 32.83 -6.98 12.89
CA ARG A 184 34.29 -6.97 12.75
C ARG A 184 34.75 -8.19 11.97
N MET A 185 35.54 -7.96 10.92
CA MET A 185 36.44 -9.00 10.42
C MET A 185 37.62 -9.11 11.39
N PRO A 186 37.99 -10.32 11.86
CA PRO A 186 39.23 -10.52 12.59
C PRO A 186 40.41 -10.09 11.72
N ARG A 187 41.26 -9.21 12.25
CA ARG A 187 42.48 -8.79 11.58
C ARG A 187 43.50 -9.93 11.71
N ILE A 188 43.92 -10.51 10.58
CA ILE A 188 45.04 -11.46 10.55
C ILE A 188 46.29 -10.67 10.96
N THR A 189 46.86 -11.02 12.11
CA THR A 189 48.18 -10.55 12.52
C THR A 189 49.21 -11.56 12.05
N TYR A 190 50.05 -11.16 11.09
CA TYR A 190 51.26 -11.92 10.76
C TYR A 190 52.24 -11.73 11.92
N GLY A 191 52.52 -12.81 12.66
CA GLY A 191 53.61 -12.82 13.63
C GLY A 191 54.93 -12.69 12.88
N VAL A 192 55.69 -11.64 13.14
CA VAL A 192 57.08 -11.54 12.73
C VAL A 192 57.87 -12.42 13.71
N ASN A 193 58.32 -13.59 13.24
CA ASN A 193 59.28 -14.39 14.00
C ASN A 193 60.65 -13.74 13.84
N CYS A 194 61.05 -12.95 14.82
CA CYS A 194 62.44 -12.52 14.97
C CYS A 194 63.16 -13.61 15.78
N ASP A 195 63.63 -14.65 15.10
CA ASP A 195 64.60 -15.57 15.69
C ASP A 195 65.96 -14.86 15.66
N ASN A 196 66.28 -14.20 16.77
CA ASN A 196 67.63 -13.74 17.08
C ASN A 196 68.36 -14.84 17.86
N THR A 197 69.63 -15.01 17.51
CA THR A 197 70.70 -15.87 18.05
C THR A 197 70.69 -17.35 17.68
#